data_AF-Q5GYQ4-F1
#
_entry.id   AF-Q5GYQ4-F1
#
_cell.length_a   1.000
_cell.length_b   1.000
_cell.length_c   1.000
_cell.angle_alpha   90.00
_cell.angle_beta   90.00
_cell.angle_gamma   90.00
#
_symmetry.space_group_name_H-M   'P 1'
#
loop_
_entity.id
_entity.type
_entity.pdbx_description
1 polymer ?
#
loop_
_entity_poly.entity_id
_entity_poly.type
_entity_poly.pdbx_seq_one_letter_code
_entity_poly.pdbx_strand_id
1 'polypeptide(L)'
;MAVLTPRELCKATGDAIAVLGAVPAATQAAQSSKKAVLPPVAAAEALQLCYPQPANEWVEALPVGNGRLGAMMWGGIAHERLQLNEDTLYAGGPYDATSPDALAALPQVRALIFAGRYAEAEQLADAKLLSRPLKQMPYQPLGDLLLDFDRADGISDYRRQLDLDTAVATTTFRSGGAVHRREVFVSAQAQCIVVGLSCDHPGGISLRVGIDSPQNGEVTATSRICTRCIRPARSSRAILPNWLPPHGARWKSVATTPPAGA
;
A
#
# COMPACT_ATOMS: atom_id res chain seq x y z
N MET A 1 4.12 14.21 46.32
CA MET A 1 4.29 15.36 45.41
C MET A 1 3.57 15.03 44.11
N ALA A 2 2.32 15.49 44.00
CA ALA A 2 1.40 15.06 42.94
C ALA A 2 1.62 15.86 41.66
N VAL A 3 1.69 15.13 40.55
CA VAL A 3 1.91 15.61 39.18
C VAL A 3 0.58 16.08 38.59
N LEU A 4 0.53 17.34 38.15
CA LEU A 4 -0.62 17.92 37.45
C LEU A 4 -0.58 17.52 35.96
N THR A 5 -1.74 17.16 35.39
CA THR A 5 -1.90 16.70 34.00
C THR A 5 -2.47 17.79 33.09
N PRO A 6 -2.34 17.66 31.74
CA PRO A 6 -2.48 18.75 30.76
C PRO A 6 -3.88 19.40 30.59
N ARG A 7 -4.87 19.02 31.40
CA ARG A 7 -6.24 19.56 31.33
C ARG A 7 -6.49 20.76 32.24
N GLU A 8 -5.54 21.14 33.08
CA GLU A 8 -5.68 22.26 34.03
C GLU A 8 -5.11 23.61 33.50
N LEU A 9 -4.45 23.61 32.33
CA LEU A 9 -3.74 24.80 31.83
C LEU A 9 -4.63 25.83 31.09
N CYS A 10 -5.89 25.50 30.78
CA CYS A 10 -6.75 26.37 29.94
C CYS A 10 -7.70 27.31 30.71
N LYS A 11 -7.49 27.55 32.01
CA LYS A 11 -8.38 28.41 32.82
C LYS A 11 -7.74 29.65 33.47
N ALA A 12 -6.46 29.93 33.24
CA ALA A 12 -5.82 31.09 33.84
C ALA A 12 -5.21 31.99 32.78
N THR A 13 -5.91 33.07 32.44
CA THR A 13 -5.39 34.44 32.18
C THR A 13 -6.49 35.27 31.53
N GLY A 14 -7.50 35.61 32.32
CA GLY A 14 -8.22 36.85 32.13
C GLY A 14 -7.54 37.89 33.03
N ASP A 15 -6.98 38.94 32.44
CA ASP A 15 -7.12 40.31 32.93
C ASP A 15 -6.46 41.31 31.98
N ALA A 16 -7.11 42.46 31.91
CA ALA A 16 -7.04 43.48 30.89
C ALA A 16 -5.75 44.31 30.89
N ILE A 17 -5.49 44.99 29.76
CA ILE A 17 -5.15 46.41 29.71
C ILE A 17 -5.64 46.95 28.35
N ALA A 18 -6.55 47.90 28.41
CA ALA A 18 -7.02 48.68 27.27
C ALA A 18 -6.11 49.91 27.10
N VAL A 19 -5.62 50.15 25.89
CA VAL A 19 -5.06 51.45 25.48
C VAL A 19 -5.83 51.91 24.26
N LEU A 20 -6.57 53.01 24.43
CA LEU A 20 -7.22 53.75 23.36
C LEU A 20 -6.15 54.42 22.49
N GLY A 21 -6.12 54.06 21.21
CA GLY A 21 -5.44 54.82 20.16
C GLY A 21 -6.31 54.85 18.92
N ALA A 22 -6.89 56.01 18.62
CA ALA A 22 -7.70 56.24 17.44
C ALA A 22 -6.84 56.16 16.17
N VAL A 23 -7.23 55.29 15.24
CA VAL A 23 -6.67 55.22 13.88
C VAL A 23 -7.84 55.30 12.90
N PRO A 24 -7.79 56.16 11.86
CA PRO A 24 -8.93 56.40 10.99
C PRO A 24 -9.29 55.17 10.17
N ALA A 25 -10.58 54.99 9.95
CA ALA A 25 -11.18 53.89 9.21
C ALA A 25 -10.65 53.84 7.77
N ALA A 26 -9.78 52.87 7.50
CA ALA A 26 -9.54 52.39 6.14
C ALA A 26 -10.71 51.48 5.77
N THR A 27 -11.52 51.91 4.81
CA THR A 27 -12.59 51.11 4.19
C THR A 27 -11.97 49.88 3.51
N GLN A 28 -11.86 48.76 4.22
CA GLN A 28 -11.68 47.47 3.58
C GLN A 28 -13.03 47.05 3.02
N ALA A 29 -13.14 47.09 1.69
CA ALA A 29 -14.17 46.35 0.98
C ALA A 29 -14.01 44.86 1.36
N ALA A 30 -14.90 44.38 2.24
CA ALA A 30 -15.02 42.98 2.56
C ALA A 30 -15.41 42.23 1.28
N GLN A 31 -14.43 41.68 0.57
CA GLN A 31 -14.69 40.63 -0.39
C GLN A 31 -15.21 39.44 0.40
N SER A 32 -16.53 39.22 0.32
CA SER A 32 -17.16 38.01 0.79
C SER A 32 -16.47 36.83 0.10
N SER A 33 -15.57 36.17 0.82
CA SER A 33 -15.08 34.87 0.43
C SER A 33 -16.28 33.94 0.47
N LYS A 34 -16.91 33.72 -0.68
CA LYS A 34 -17.82 32.60 -0.86
C LYS A 34 -16.99 31.36 -0.58
N LYS A 35 -17.11 30.82 0.63
CA LYS A 35 -16.63 29.50 0.98
C LYS A 35 -17.18 28.58 -0.10
N ALA A 36 -16.29 28.04 -0.95
CA ALA A 36 -16.69 27.12 -1.99
C ALA A 36 -17.35 25.94 -1.28
N VAL A 37 -18.68 25.92 -1.29
CA VAL A 37 -19.45 24.76 -0.87
C VAL A 37 -19.20 23.76 -1.97
N LEU A 38 -18.28 22.83 -1.72
CA LEU A 38 -18.12 21.66 -2.54
C LEU A 38 -19.52 21.01 -2.66
N PRO A 39 -19.97 20.68 -3.88
CA PRO A 39 -21.24 19.98 -4.02
C PRO A 39 -21.20 18.72 -3.13
N PRO A 40 -22.30 18.40 -2.42
CA PRO A 40 -22.36 17.16 -1.67
C PRO A 40 -22.13 16.02 -2.65
N VAL A 41 -21.05 15.25 -2.45
CA VAL A 41 -20.82 13.99 -3.17
C VAL A 41 -22.05 13.13 -2.89
N ALA A 42 -22.79 12.80 -3.95
CA ALA A 42 -23.99 11.99 -3.82
C ALA A 42 -23.62 10.68 -3.11
N ALA A 43 -24.31 10.38 -2.01
CA ALA A 43 -24.18 9.13 -1.29
C ALA A 43 -24.76 7.99 -2.13
N ALA A 44 -23.99 7.51 -3.11
CA ALA A 44 -24.09 6.22 -3.83
C ALA A 44 -23.15 6.13 -5.06
N GLU A 45 -22.24 7.08 -5.30
CA GLU A 45 -21.16 6.87 -6.28
C GLU A 45 -20.08 6.00 -5.62
N ALA A 46 -19.97 4.75 -6.06
CA ALA A 46 -18.97 3.82 -5.54
C ALA A 46 -17.58 4.45 -5.66
N LEU A 47 -16.88 4.59 -4.53
CA LEU A 47 -15.52 5.12 -4.47
C LEU A 47 -14.58 4.13 -5.15
N GLN A 48 -14.46 4.26 -6.47
CA GLN A 48 -13.76 3.30 -7.32
C GLN A 48 -12.78 4.00 -8.25
N LEU A 49 -11.57 3.46 -8.33
CA LEU A 49 -10.62 3.79 -9.38
C LEU A 49 -10.82 2.80 -10.52
N CYS A 50 -11.19 3.23 -11.72
CA CYS A 50 -11.51 2.34 -12.84
C CYS A 50 -10.67 2.66 -14.08
N TYR A 51 -10.15 1.62 -14.73
CA TYR A 51 -9.27 1.70 -15.89
C TYR A 51 -9.69 0.68 -16.97
N PRO A 52 -9.74 1.08 -18.25
CA PRO A 52 -10.13 0.20 -19.35
C PRO A 52 -8.96 -0.61 -19.93
N GLN A 53 -7.76 -0.52 -19.35
CA GLN A 53 -6.56 -1.20 -19.83
C GLN A 53 -5.66 -1.67 -18.66
N PRO A 54 -4.80 -2.68 -18.89
CA PRO A 54 -3.74 -3.07 -17.95
C PRO A 54 -2.75 -1.94 -17.67
N ALA A 55 -2.06 -2.00 -16.53
CA ALA A 55 -0.92 -1.13 -16.27
C ALA A 55 0.26 -1.50 -17.17
N ASN A 56 0.87 -0.48 -17.78
CA ASN A 56 2.14 -0.59 -18.49
C ASN A 56 3.33 -0.23 -17.59
N GLU A 57 3.09 0.62 -16.58
CA GLU A 57 4.09 1.08 -15.64
C GLU A 57 3.65 0.85 -14.19
N TRP A 58 4.63 0.80 -13.28
CA TRP A 58 4.36 0.54 -11.85
C TRP A 58 3.44 1.57 -11.22
N VAL A 59 3.55 2.84 -11.62
CA VAL A 59 2.70 3.94 -11.12
C VAL A 59 1.23 3.81 -11.52
N GLU A 60 0.92 2.96 -12.50
CA GLU A 60 -0.43 2.67 -12.94
C GLU A 60 -1.01 1.42 -12.25
N ALA A 61 -0.20 0.68 -11.49
CA ALA A 61 -0.66 -0.52 -10.78
C ALA A 61 -1.53 -0.13 -9.58
N LEU A 62 -2.50 -0.99 -9.24
CA LEU A 62 -3.45 -0.73 -8.16
C LEU A 62 -2.90 -1.23 -6.82
N PRO A 63 -2.77 -0.36 -5.80
CA PRO A 63 -2.29 -0.77 -4.48
C PRO A 63 -3.38 -1.46 -3.67
N VAL A 64 -3.02 -2.58 -3.04
CA VAL A 64 -3.80 -3.22 -1.98
C VAL A 64 -2.89 -3.54 -0.80
N GLY A 65 -3.38 -3.45 0.43
CA GLY A 65 -2.55 -3.72 1.60
C GLY A 65 -3.32 -3.78 2.91
N ASN A 66 -2.71 -4.38 3.93
CA ASN A 66 -3.27 -4.49 5.27
C ASN A 66 -2.43 -3.75 6.34
N GLY A 67 -1.57 -2.82 5.91
CA GLY A 67 -0.62 -2.10 6.75
C GLY A 67 0.75 -2.79 6.83
N ARG A 68 0.79 -4.13 6.85
CA ARG A 68 2.03 -4.91 6.89
C ARG A 68 2.42 -5.46 5.51
N LEU A 69 1.51 -6.18 4.89
CA LEU A 69 1.64 -6.71 3.54
C LEU A 69 1.03 -5.74 2.54
N GLY A 70 1.72 -5.53 1.43
CA GLY A 70 1.25 -4.76 0.29
C GLY A 70 1.41 -5.54 -1.00
N ALA A 71 0.51 -5.29 -1.96
CA ALA A 71 0.67 -5.73 -3.33
C ALA A 71 0.25 -4.64 -4.32
N MET A 72 0.99 -4.53 -5.41
CA MET A 72 0.66 -3.68 -6.55
C MET A 72 0.18 -4.56 -7.71
N MET A 73 -1.10 -4.46 -8.05
CA MET A 73 -1.73 -5.28 -9.10
C MET A 73 -1.66 -4.60 -10.47
N TRP A 74 -1.04 -5.27 -11.44
CA TRP A 74 -0.85 -4.72 -12.79
C TRP A 74 -2.10 -4.92 -13.66
N GLY A 75 -2.79 -6.05 -13.53
CA GLY A 75 -3.98 -6.38 -14.31
C GLY A 75 -3.70 -6.89 -15.73
N GLY A 76 -2.49 -7.37 -16.04
CA GLY A 76 -2.18 -8.04 -17.30
C GLY A 76 -3.04 -9.28 -17.55
N ILE A 77 -3.26 -9.61 -18.82
CA ILE A 77 -4.26 -10.62 -19.23
C ILE A 77 -3.66 -12.02 -19.27
N ALA A 78 -2.64 -12.22 -20.12
CA ALA A 78 -1.91 -13.48 -20.21
C ALA A 78 -0.83 -13.59 -19.12
N HIS A 79 -0.16 -12.48 -18.85
CA HIS A 79 0.88 -12.37 -17.82
C HIS A 79 0.43 -11.35 -16.79
N GLU A 80 0.09 -11.83 -15.60
CA GLU A 80 -0.21 -10.97 -14.47
C GLU A 80 1.00 -10.89 -13.55
N ARG A 81 1.27 -9.67 -13.08
CA ARG A 81 2.27 -9.42 -12.07
C ARG A 81 1.63 -8.73 -10.86
N LEU A 82 1.86 -9.30 -9.69
CA LEU A 82 1.64 -8.63 -8.42
C LEU A 82 3.00 -8.37 -7.78
N GLN A 83 3.43 -7.11 -7.73
CA GLN A 83 4.62 -6.78 -6.93
C GLN A 83 4.23 -6.82 -5.46
N LEU A 84 4.99 -7.56 -4.66
CA LEU A 84 4.76 -7.81 -3.25
C LEU A 84 5.73 -7.00 -2.39
N ASN A 85 5.20 -6.47 -1.30
CA ASN A 85 5.92 -5.71 -0.29
C ASN A 85 5.55 -6.21 1.12
N GLU A 86 6.52 -6.15 2.02
CA GLU A 86 6.34 -6.40 3.46
C GLU A 86 7.01 -5.25 4.22
N ASP A 87 6.29 -4.62 5.14
CA ASP A 87 6.67 -3.34 5.77
C ASP A 87 7.98 -3.39 6.57
N THR A 88 8.39 -4.55 7.09
CA THR A 88 9.62 -4.70 7.87
C THR A 88 10.84 -5.06 7.03
N LEU A 89 10.68 -5.27 5.71
CA LEU A 89 11.76 -5.66 4.83
C LEU A 89 12.66 -4.48 4.47
N TYR A 90 13.69 -4.26 5.30
CA TYR A 90 14.74 -3.28 5.08
C TYR A 90 16.10 -3.95 4.91
N ALA A 91 17.01 -3.29 4.21
CA ALA A 91 18.40 -3.73 4.15
C ALA A 91 19.11 -3.53 5.49
N GLY A 92 20.23 -4.24 5.68
CA GLY A 92 21.10 -4.05 6.85
C GLY A 92 20.53 -4.65 8.14
N GLY A 93 20.81 -4.01 9.27
CA GLY A 93 20.42 -4.45 10.60
C GLY A 93 20.60 -3.34 11.63
N PRO A 94 20.36 -3.60 12.93
CA PRO A 94 20.53 -2.60 13.98
C PRO A 94 21.94 -2.01 13.97
N TYR A 95 22.03 -0.68 14.01
CA TYR A 95 23.30 0.05 14.05
C TYR A 95 23.17 1.34 14.85
N ASP A 96 24.29 1.83 15.40
CA ASP A 96 24.37 3.16 15.98
C ASP A 96 24.86 4.14 14.92
N ALA A 97 24.00 5.08 14.55
CA ALA A 97 24.30 6.09 13.54
C ALA A 97 25.07 7.30 14.11
N THR A 98 25.25 7.36 15.43
CA THR A 98 25.77 8.53 16.14
C THR A 98 27.24 8.75 15.83
N SER A 99 27.59 9.96 15.39
CA SER A 99 28.99 10.35 15.24
C SER A 99 29.61 10.58 16.63
N PRO A 100 30.71 9.89 16.99
CA PRO A 100 31.38 10.07 18.27
C PRO A 100 32.01 11.47 18.40
N ASP A 101 32.35 12.09 17.27
CA ASP A 101 33.02 13.40 17.21
C ASP A 101 32.04 14.57 17.34
N ALA A 102 30.73 14.30 17.23
CA ALA A 102 29.74 15.36 17.09
C ALA A 102 29.67 16.28 18.31
N LEU A 103 29.72 15.70 19.51
CA LEU A 103 29.67 16.46 20.76
C LEU A 103 30.86 17.42 20.88
N ALA A 104 32.06 16.98 20.50
CA ALA A 104 33.28 17.78 20.55
C ALA A 104 33.33 18.86 19.47
N ALA A 105 32.77 18.60 18.28
CA ALA A 105 32.76 19.53 17.16
C ALA A 105 31.71 20.65 17.29
N LEU A 106 30.60 20.40 17.99
CA LEU A 106 29.47 21.32 18.08
C LEU A 106 29.82 22.75 18.58
N PRO A 107 30.65 22.94 19.63
CA PRO A 107 31.05 24.29 20.06
C PRO A 107 31.85 25.05 19.00
N GLN A 108 32.71 24.35 18.24
CA GLN A 108 33.56 24.94 17.20
C GLN A 108 32.71 25.40 16.01
N VAL A 109 31.73 24.58 15.58
CA VAL A 109 30.78 24.95 14.53
C VAL A 109 29.99 26.20 14.94
N ARG A 110 29.49 26.26 16.18
CA ARG A 110 28.77 27.45 16.69
C ARG A 110 29.65 28.71 16.66
N ALA A 111 30.92 28.60 17.06
CA ALA A 111 31.84 29.73 17.03
C ALA A 111 32.08 30.25 15.60
N LEU A 112 32.23 29.36 14.62
CA LEU A 112 32.39 29.72 13.20
C LEU A 112 31.15 30.45 12.66
N ILE A 113 29.95 29.99 13.03
CA ILE A 113 28.68 30.66 12.64
C ILE A 113 28.60 32.07 13.22
N PHE A 114 28.90 32.26 14.51
CA PHE A 114 28.87 33.58 15.14
C PHE A 114 29.94 34.53 14.60
N ALA A 115 31.05 34.00 14.08
CA ALA A 115 32.08 34.75 13.39
C ALA A 115 31.76 35.04 11.91
N GLY A 116 30.60 34.62 11.39
CA GLY A 116 30.21 34.80 9.99
C GLY A 116 30.94 33.88 8.99
N ARG A 117 31.67 32.86 9.46
CA ARG A 117 32.47 31.93 8.65
C ARG A 117 31.65 30.70 8.26
N TYR A 118 30.62 30.89 7.44
CA TYR A 118 29.63 29.85 7.16
C TYR A 118 30.18 28.64 6.40
N ALA A 119 31.01 28.85 5.37
CA ALA A 119 31.57 27.76 4.57
C ALA A 119 32.45 26.81 5.43
N GLU A 120 33.19 27.37 6.38
CA GLU A 120 34.03 26.58 7.28
C GLU A 120 33.21 25.86 8.36
N ALA A 121 32.12 26.50 8.81
CA ALA A 121 31.16 25.87 9.72
C ALA A 121 30.48 24.66 9.07
N GLU A 122 30.08 24.79 7.80
CA GLU A 122 29.47 23.72 7.00
C GLU A 122 30.46 22.56 6.80
N GLN A 123 31.69 22.83 6.35
CA GLN A 123 32.71 21.79 6.18
C GLN A 123 32.98 21.01 7.48
N LEU A 124 33.05 21.71 8.62
CA LEU A 124 33.26 21.07 9.91
C LEU A 124 32.03 20.26 10.37
N ALA A 125 30.83 20.76 10.09
CA ALA A 125 29.58 20.07 10.37
C ALA A 125 29.46 18.79 9.53
N ASP A 126 29.73 18.85 8.24
CA ASP A 126 29.67 17.71 7.34
C ASP A 126 30.65 16.60 7.75
N ALA A 127 31.85 16.99 8.18
CA ALA A 127 32.88 16.02 8.57
C ALA A 127 32.58 15.32 9.91
N LYS A 128 31.98 16.02 10.88
CA LYS A 128 31.94 15.57 12.28
C LYS A 128 30.56 15.48 12.93
N LEU A 129 29.58 16.25 12.46
CA LEU A 129 28.23 16.26 13.03
C LEU A 129 27.27 15.28 12.34
N LEU A 130 27.54 14.88 11.10
CA LEU A 130 26.67 13.97 10.35
C LEU A 130 26.74 12.52 10.86
N SER A 131 25.66 11.79 10.66
CA SER A 131 25.55 10.38 11.04
C SER A 131 26.48 9.49 10.21
N ARG A 132 26.90 8.37 10.80
CA ARG A 132 27.69 7.34 10.12
C ARG A 132 27.00 5.99 10.26
N PRO A 133 26.48 5.39 9.17
CA PRO A 133 26.39 5.90 7.80
C PRO A 133 25.51 7.15 7.65
N LEU A 134 25.76 7.91 6.57
CA LEU A 134 25.01 9.12 6.26
C LEU A 134 23.56 8.84 5.85
N LYS A 135 23.32 7.68 5.24
CA LYS A 135 22.00 7.26 4.76
C LYS A 135 21.46 6.16 5.65
N GLN A 136 20.17 6.24 5.92
CA GLN A 136 19.42 5.15 6.54
C GLN A 136 19.36 3.95 5.59
N MET A 137 19.16 2.78 6.17
CA MET A 137 19.02 1.56 5.38
C MET A 137 17.78 1.64 4.47
N PRO A 138 17.90 1.33 3.18
CA PRO A 138 16.78 1.43 2.25
C PRO A 138 15.76 0.31 2.46
N TYR A 139 14.49 0.65 2.27
CA TYR A 139 13.40 -0.32 2.14
C TYR A 139 13.61 -1.20 0.90
N GLN A 140 13.23 -2.47 0.99
CA GLN A 140 13.46 -3.46 -0.06
C GLN A 140 12.14 -4.07 -0.57
N PRO A 141 12.01 -4.34 -1.89
CA PRO A 141 10.88 -5.09 -2.40
C PRO A 141 11.00 -6.57 -2.02
N LEU A 142 9.87 -7.22 -1.73
CA LEU A 142 9.85 -8.65 -1.43
C LEU A 142 10.04 -9.47 -2.71
N GLY A 143 9.40 -9.05 -3.81
CA GLY A 143 9.47 -9.71 -5.10
C GLY A 143 8.17 -9.57 -5.89
N ASP A 144 8.07 -10.28 -7.00
CA ASP A 144 6.94 -10.30 -7.90
C ASP A 144 6.29 -11.69 -7.89
N LEU A 145 4.99 -11.76 -7.62
CA LEU A 145 4.16 -12.94 -7.90
C LEU A 145 3.72 -12.89 -9.35
N LEU A 146 4.11 -13.91 -10.10
CA LEU A 146 3.85 -14.04 -11.53
C LEU A 146 2.75 -15.10 -11.75
N LEU A 147 1.70 -14.72 -12.48
CA LEU A 147 0.66 -15.64 -12.92
C LEU A 147 0.63 -15.64 -14.45
N ASP A 148 1.09 -16.75 -15.04
CA ASP A 148 1.13 -16.94 -16.48
C ASP A 148 -0.01 -17.84 -16.90
N PHE A 149 -0.96 -17.31 -17.66
CA PHE A 149 -2.15 -18.03 -18.14
C PHE A 149 -1.89 -18.63 -19.53
N ASP A 150 -2.27 -19.88 -19.73
CA ASP A 150 -1.96 -20.61 -20.97
C ASP A 150 -2.75 -20.11 -22.20
N ARG A 151 -3.82 -19.33 -22.01
CA ARG A 151 -4.69 -18.84 -23.09
C ARG A 151 -5.18 -17.41 -22.87
N ALA A 152 -5.04 -16.57 -23.90
CA ALA A 152 -5.55 -15.21 -23.93
C ALA A 152 -5.96 -14.83 -25.37
N ASP A 153 -7.00 -15.47 -25.90
CA ASP A 153 -7.45 -15.26 -27.27
C ASP A 153 -8.71 -14.39 -27.31
N GLY A 154 -8.81 -13.45 -28.25
CA GLY A 154 -10.03 -12.67 -28.49
C GLY A 154 -10.45 -11.82 -27.29
N ILE A 155 -9.51 -11.05 -26.72
CA ILE A 155 -9.75 -10.24 -25.54
C ILE A 155 -10.77 -9.13 -25.81
N SER A 156 -11.78 -9.04 -24.95
CA SER A 156 -12.80 -7.98 -24.99
C SER A 156 -13.30 -7.63 -23.59
N ASP A 157 -14.05 -6.52 -23.47
CA ASP A 157 -14.68 -6.05 -22.24
C ASP A 157 -13.72 -5.96 -21.03
N TYR A 158 -12.48 -5.55 -21.28
CA TYR A 158 -11.50 -5.39 -20.22
C TYR A 158 -11.90 -4.24 -19.28
N ARG A 159 -11.84 -4.51 -17.98
CA ARG A 159 -11.96 -3.51 -16.92
C ARG A 159 -11.11 -3.92 -15.74
N ARG A 160 -10.36 -2.96 -15.22
CA ARG A 160 -9.60 -3.06 -13.97
C ARG A 160 -10.09 -1.99 -13.02
N GLN A 161 -10.35 -2.34 -11.78
CA GLN A 161 -10.87 -1.41 -10.79
C GLN A 161 -10.34 -1.68 -9.39
N LEU A 162 -10.19 -0.64 -8.58
CA LEU A 162 -9.97 -0.72 -7.14
C LEU A 162 -11.17 -0.10 -6.44
N ASP A 163 -11.85 -0.91 -5.65
CA ASP A 163 -12.96 -0.46 -4.81
C ASP A 163 -12.43 -0.05 -3.44
N LEU A 164 -12.61 1.22 -3.08
CA LEU A 164 -12.06 1.83 -1.87
C LEU A 164 -12.88 1.53 -0.62
N ASP A 165 -14.15 1.11 -0.77
CA ASP A 165 -15.00 0.71 0.36
C ASP A 165 -14.68 -0.72 0.81
N THR A 166 -14.39 -1.61 -0.15
CA THR A 166 -14.09 -3.03 0.11
C THR A 166 -12.60 -3.36 0.14
N ALA A 167 -11.75 -2.45 -0.34
CA ALA A 167 -10.31 -2.65 -0.55
C ALA A 167 -9.98 -3.85 -1.47
N VAL A 168 -10.85 -4.12 -2.46
CA VAL A 168 -10.67 -5.20 -3.43
C VAL A 168 -10.30 -4.64 -4.80
N ALA A 169 -9.15 -5.05 -5.31
CA ALA A 169 -8.79 -4.82 -6.71
C ALA A 169 -9.40 -5.93 -7.57
N THR A 170 -10.18 -5.56 -8.59
CA THR A 170 -10.86 -6.48 -9.49
C THR A 170 -10.42 -6.24 -10.93
N THR A 171 -10.04 -7.31 -11.64
CA THR A 171 -9.86 -7.28 -13.09
C THR A 171 -10.82 -8.26 -13.75
N THR A 172 -11.63 -7.77 -14.68
CA THR A 172 -12.57 -8.54 -15.49
C THR A 172 -12.26 -8.38 -16.96
N PHE A 173 -12.33 -9.47 -17.72
CA PHE A 173 -12.20 -9.45 -19.18
C PHE A 173 -12.83 -10.71 -19.76
N ARG A 174 -13.11 -10.69 -21.07
CA ARG A 174 -13.50 -11.89 -21.82
C ARG A 174 -12.31 -12.44 -22.58
N SER A 175 -12.15 -13.76 -22.60
CA SER A 175 -11.16 -14.49 -23.38
C SER A 175 -11.82 -15.74 -23.96
N GLY A 176 -11.73 -15.95 -25.27
CA GLY A 176 -12.37 -17.08 -25.95
C GLY A 176 -13.89 -17.17 -25.75
N GLY A 177 -14.54 -16.04 -25.47
CA GLY A 177 -15.97 -15.96 -25.15
C GLY A 177 -16.34 -16.21 -23.68
N ALA A 178 -15.41 -16.70 -22.85
CA ALA A 178 -15.59 -16.89 -21.41
C ALA A 178 -15.27 -15.60 -20.62
N VAL A 179 -15.99 -15.35 -19.53
CA VAL A 179 -15.74 -14.22 -18.62
C VAL A 179 -14.75 -14.66 -17.54
N HIS A 180 -13.62 -13.98 -17.49
CA HIS A 180 -12.60 -14.14 -16.47
C HIS A 180 -12.69 -13.00 -15.47
N ARG A 181 -12.64 -13.33 -14.18
CA ARG A 181 -12.61 -12.35 -13.10
C ARG A 181 -11.53 -12.72 -12.10
N ARG A 182 -10.73 -11.72 -11.75
CA ARG A 182 -9.64 -11.80 -10.78
C ARG A 182 -9.87 -10.77 -9.70
N GLU A 183 -9.81 -11.22 -8.46
CA GLU A 183 -10.00 -10.39 -7.27
C GLU A 183 -8.76 -10.52 -6.40
N VAL A 184 -8.17 -9.39 -6.03
CA VAL A 184 -6.98 -9.32 -5.20
C VAL A 184 -7.27 -8.42 -4.01
N PHE A 185 -7.01 -8.93 -2.82
CA PHE A 185 -7.05 -8.15 -1.59
C PHE A 185 -6.07 -8.72 -0.57
N VAL A 186 -5.80 -7.95 0.47
CA VAL A 186 -4.92 -8.37 1.57
C VAL A 186 -5.74 -8.47 2.83
N SER A 187 -5.84 -9.65 3.43
CA SER A 187 -6.61 -9.86 4.65
C SER A 187 -5.82 -9.36 5.86
N ALA A 188 -6.40 -8.41 6.60
CA ALA A 188 -5.85 -7.96 7.88
C ALA A 188 -5.98 -9.03 8.97
N GLN A 189 -7.03 -9.86 8.93
CA GLN A 189 -7.27 -10.90 9.95
C GLN A 189 -6.45 -12.16 9.69
N ALA A 190 -6.37 -12.60 8.43
CA ALA A 190 -5.63 -13.80 8.06
C ALA A 190 -4.15 -13.54 7.73
N GLN A 191 -3.73 -12.27 7.66
CA GLN A 191 -2.35 -11.86 7.41
C GLN A 191 -1.76 -12.46 6.12
N CYS A 192 -2.56 -12.49 5.06
CA CYS A 192 -2.18 -13.06 3.77
C CYS A 192 -2.74 -12.25 2.60
N ILE A 193 -2.07 -12.36 1.46
CA ILE A 193 -2.55 -11.84 0.17
C ILE A 193 -3.42 -12.92 -0.45
N VAL A 194 -4.62 -12.55 -0.88
CA VAL A 194 -5.59 -13.46 -1.48
C VAL A 194 -5.78 -13.09 -2.94
N VAL A 195 -5.59 -14.06 -3.83
CA VAL A 195 -5.89 -13.94 -5.25
C VAL A 195 -7.02 -14.92 -5.58
N GLY A 196 -8.22 -14.39 -5.79
CA GLY A 196 -9.38 -15.12 -6.27
C GLY A 196 -9.41 -15.14 -7.79
N LEU A 197 -9.38 -16.32 -8.40
CA LEU A 197 -9.51 -16.51 -9.84
C LEU A 197 -10.85 -17.22 -10.14
N SER A 198 -11.65 -16.65 -11.03
CA SER A 198 -12.92 -17.25 -11.46
C SER A 198 -13.13 -17.12 -12.96
N CYS A 199 -13.79 -18.13 -13.53
CA CYS A 199 -14.15 -18.22 -14.94
C CYS A 199 -15.55 -18.83 -15.02
N ASP A 200 -16.39 -18.35 -15.94
CA ASP A 200 -17.74 -18.88 -16.16
C ASP A 200 -17.76 -20.20 -16.94
N HIS A 201 -16.61 -20.61 -17.51
CA HIS A 201 -16.43 -21.88 -18.19
C HIS A 201 -15.69 -22.91 -17.29
N PRO A 202 -16.24 -24.13 -17.10
CA PRO A 202 -15.55 -25.19 -16.37
C PRO A 202 -14.19 -25.54 -17.00
N GLY A 203 -13.13 -25.62 -16.17
CA GLY A 203 -11.78 -25.88 -16.66
C GLY A 203 -11.16 -24.72 -17.46
N GLY A 204 -11.79 -23.53 -17.44
CA GLY A 204 -11.32 -22.35 -18.17
C GLY A 204 -10.11 -21.64 -17.54
N ILE A 205 -9.56 -22.14 -16.43
CA ILE A 205 -8.37 -21.56 -15.79
C ILE A 205 -7.26 -22.61 -15.77
N SER A 206 -6.22 -22.33 -16.54
CA SER A 206 -4.94 -23.02 -16.48
C SER A 206 -3.86 -21.95 -16.38
N LEU A 207 -2.99 -22.06 -15.37
CA LEU A 207 -1.92 -21.11 -15.16
C LEU A 207 -0.70 -21.78 -14.53
N ARG A 208 0.45 -21.12 -14.73
CA ARG A 208 1.66 -21.30 -13.94
C ARG A 208 1.75 -20.18 -12.92
N VAL A 209 2.15 -20.53 -11.71
CA VAL A 209 2.44 -19.59 -10.63
C VAL A 209 3.94 -19.60 -10.39
N GLY A 210 4.56 -18.42 -10.44
CA GLY A 210 5.98 -18.22 -10.16
C GLY A 210 6.18 -17.08 -9.16
N ILE A 211 7.34 -17.05 -8.53
CA ILE A 211 7.80 -15.90 -7.75
C ILE A 211 9.20 -15.54 -8.24
N ASP A 212 9.41 -14.24 -8.45
CA ASP A 212 10.72 -13.68 -8.78
C ASP A 212 11.09 -12.65 -7.71
N SER A 213 12.36 -12.55 -7.35
CA SER A 213 12.79 -11.61 -6.32
C SER A 213 14.24 -11.19 -6.54
N PRO A 214 14.57 -9.90 -6.35
CA PRO A 214 15.95 -9.46 -6.30
C PRO A 214 16.66 -9.89 -5.01
N GLN A 215 15.93 -10.40 -4.02
CA GLN A 215 16.51 -10.87 -2.76
C GLN A 215 17.16 -12.23 -2.94
N ASN A 216 18.30 -12.45 -2.29
CA ASN A 216 18.92 -13.78 -2.24
C ASN A 216 18.06 -14.70 -1.35
N GLY A 217 17.56 -15.79 -1.92
CA GLY A 217 16.76 -16.77 -1.19
C GLY A 217 16.52 -18.04 -1.98
N GLU A 218 16.01 -19.06 -1.30
CA GLU A 218 15.54 -20.28 -1.93
C GLU A 218 14.02 -20.26 -2.03
N VAL A 219 13.49 -20.52 -3.22
CA VAL A 219 12.05 -20.60 -3.46
C VAL A 219 11.63 -22.06 -3.28
N THR A 220 10.86 -22.33 -2.22
CA THR A 220 10.27 -23.65 -2.01
C THR A 220 8.76 -23.61 -2.26
N ALA A 221 8.29 -24.34 -3.28
CA ALA A 221 6.87 -24.53 -3.51
C ALA A 221 6.36 -25.74 -2.73
N THR A 222 5.50 -25.53 -1.74
CA THR A 222 4.72 -26.62 -1.13
C THR A 222 3.37 -26.69 -1.85
N SER A 223 3.07 -27.83 -2.47
CA SER A 223 1.90 -28.05 -3.35
C SER A 223 0.56 -28.11 -2.61
N ARG A 224 0.22 -27.09 -1.82
CA ARG A 224 -1.11 -26.90 -1.24
C ARG A 224 -1.89 -25.87 -2.05
N ILE A 225 -2.20 -26.20 -3.30
CA ILE A 225 -3.19 -25.44 -4.07
C ILE A 225 -4.57 -25.81 -3.52
N CYS A 226 -5.19 -24.90 -2.75
CA CYS A 226 -6.55 -25.08 -2.24
C CYS A 226 -7.55 -24.47 -3.25
N THR A 227 -7.95 -25.23 -4.25
CA THR A 227 -9.05 -24.84 -5.16
C THR A 227 -10.40 -24.99 -4.46
N ARG A 228 -10.80 -24.01 -3.66
CA ARG A 228 -12.19 -23.94 -3.17
C ARG A 228 -13.05 -23.22 -4.20
N CYS A 229 -13.63 -23.99 -5.11
CA CYS A 229 -14.58 -23.48 -6.10
C CYS A 229 -15.89 -23.07 -5.39
N ILE A 230 -16.06 -21.78 -5.09
CA ILE A 230 -17.33 -21.25 -4.59
C ILE A 230 -18.23 -21.00 -5.79
N ARG A 231 -19.24 -21.86 -5.98
CA ARG A 231 -20.35 -21.56 -6.90
C ARG A 231 -21.03 -20.27 -6.41
N PRO A 232 -21.21 -19.24 -7.24
CA PRO A 232 -22.02 -18.10 -6.85
C PRO A 232 -23.44 -18.59 -6.60
N ALA A 233 -23.90 -18.48 -5.36
CA ALA A 233 -25.27 -18.78 -5.02
C ALA A 233 -26.17 -17.80 -5.77
N ARG A 234 -27.06 -18.31 -6.63
CA ARG A 234 -28.19 -17.55 -7.15
C ARG A 234 -29.12 -17.25 -5.97
N SER A 235 -28.95 -16.13 -5.29
CA SER A 235 -30.06 -15.43 -4.63
C SER A 235 -29.71 -13.99 -4.29
N SER A 236 -30.65 -13.11 -4.62
CA SER A 236 -30.67 -11.70 -4.29
C SER A 236 -30.86 -11.50 -2.78
N ARG A 237 -29.77 -11.26 -2.05
CA ARG A 237 -29.77 -10.42 -0.83
C ARG A 237 -28.34 -10.18 -0.37
N ALA A 238 -28.00 -8.91 -0.17
CA ALA A 238 -26.75 -8.47 0.43
C ALA A 238 -26.52 -9.19 1.76
N ILE A 239 -25.52 -10.07 1.81
CA ILE A 239 -24.98 -10.65 3.03
C ILE A 239 -23.46 -10.72 2.83
N LEU A 240 -22.73 -9.97 3.67
CA LEU A 240 -21.29 -10.08 3.85
C LEU A 240 -20.90 -11.56 3.98
N PRO A 241 -20.01 -12.13 3.14
CA PRO A 241 -19.63 -13.51 3.32
C PRO A 241 -18.64 -13.60 4.49
N ASN A 242 -19.12 -14.20 5.58
CA ASN A 242 -18.32 -14.59 6.74
C ASN A 242 -17.42 -15.78 6.33
N TRP A 243 -16.13 -15.52 6.10
CA TRP A 243 -15.15 -16.48 5.55
C TRP A 243 -14.39 -17.29 6.62
N LEU A 244 -15.06 -17.77 7.67
CA LEU A 244 -14.48 -18.74 8.60
C LEU A 244 -15.00 -20.17 8.31
N PRO A 245 -14.12 -21.20 8.28
CA PRO A 245 -14.55 -22.57 8.03
C PRO A 245 -15.21 -23.20 9.27
N PRO A 246 -16.28 -24.02 9.12
CA PRO A 246 -16.74 -24.88 10.21
C PRO A 246 -15.72 -26.01 10.43
N HIS A 247 -15.39 -26.27 11.70
CA HIS A 247 -14.50 -27.34 12.13
C HIS A 247 -15.02 -28.72 11.66
N GLY A 248 -14.19 -29.49 10.92
CA GLY A 248 -14.45 -30.93 10.68
C GLY A 248 -14.30 -31.49 9.27
N ALA A 249 -13.76 -30.77 8.28
CA ALA A 249 -13.61 -31.31 6.92
C ALA A 249 -12.35 -32.18 6.75
N ARG A 250 -12.52 -33.44 6.36
CA ARG A 250 -11.44 -34.36 5.97
C ARG A 250 -10.97 -34.07 4.55
N TRP A 251 -9.65 -34.02 4.38
CA TRP A 251 -8.93 -33.70 3.16
C TRP A 251 -8.86 -34.89 2.20
N LYS A 252 -9.09 -34.67 0.90
CA LYS A 252 -8.67 -35.59 -0.17
C LYS A 252 -7.71 -34.86 -1.08
N SER A 253 -6.48 -35.34 -1.17
CA SER A 253 -5.49 -34.94 -2.18
C SER A 253 -5.84 -35.60 -3.51
N VAL A 254 -5.84 -34.82 -4.59
CA VAL A 254 -5.76 -35.36 -5.95
C VAL A 254 -4.41 -34.92 -6.48
N ALA A 255 -3.48 -35.86 -6.55
CA ALA A 255 -2.21 -35.69 -7.23
C ALA A 255 -2.45 -35.96 -8.73
N THR A 256 -2.26 -34.96 -9.57
CA THR A 256 -2.06 -35.19 -11.00
C THR A 256 -0.56 -35.34 -11.24
N THR A 257 -0.13 -36.59 -11.37
CA THR A 257 1.20 -36.96 -11.84
C THR A 257 1.37 -36.45 -13.28
N PRO A 258 2.52 -35.86 -13.67
CA PRO A 258 2.82 -35.63 -15.08
C PRO A 258 2.95 -36.96 -15.83
N PRO A 259 2.55 -37.05 -17.12
CA PRO A 259 2.79 -38.25 -17.90
C PRO A 259 4.30 -38.48 -18.10
N ALA A 260 4.75 -39.70 -17.84
CA ALA A 260 6.11 -40.13 -18.04
C ALA A 260 6.44 -40.20 -19.55
N GLY A 261 7.55 -39.55 -19.93
CA GLY A 261 8.43 -39.74 -21.09
C GLY A 261 7.89 -40.29 -22.42
N ALA A 262 8.14 -39.51 -23.48
CA ALA A 262 8.87 -39.95 -24.68
C ALA A 262 9.64 -38.75 -25.25
#